data_AF-W0DED0-F1
#
_entry.id   AF-W0DED0-F1
#
_cell.length_a   1.000
_cell.length_b   1.000
_cell.length_c   1.000
_cell.angle_alpha   90.00
_cell.angle_beta   90.00
_cell.angle_gamma   90.00
#
_symmetry.space_group_name_H-M   'P 1'
#
loop_
_entity.id
_entity.type
_entity.pdbx_description
1 polymer ?
#
loop_
_entity_poly.entity_id
_entity_poly.type
_entity_poly.pdbx_seq_one_letter_code
_entity_poly.pdbx_strand_id
1 'polypeptide(L)'
;MCFEELKRRLLEGIDLRQGRLYLAKVSQGRFLEEENYTIHLNGKRLLFAKVFYGRKPYYKEWVELFNIEEGFFDTEAEDLLLELFSRCFRRIFVEYYNDPQTTKELKSSIPPQETRLGKKLKSLGYTYFRDWYYPEGWMEGGYKLQAERL
;
A
#
# COMPACT_ATOMS: atom_id res chain seq x y z
N MET A 1 16.28 -10.30 4.47
CA MET A 1 16.55 -9.36 5.57
C MET A 1 15.50 -8.25 5.64
N CYS A 2 15.30 -7.42 4.60
CA CYS A 2 14.31 -6.33 4.66
C CYS A 2 12.88 -6.82 4.93
N PHE A 3 12.37 -7.79 4.15
CA PHE A 3 11.00 -8.27 4.27
C PHE A 3 10.70 -8.91 5.63
N GLU A 4 11.63 -9.74 6.14
CA GLU A 4 11.51 -10.35 7.47
C GLU A 4 11.47 -9.30 8.58
N GLU A 5 12.29 -8.26 8.48
CA GLU A 5 12.31 -7.17 9.45
C GLU A 5 11.00 -6.36 9.41
N LEU A 6 10.50 -6.05 8.22
CA LEU A 6 9.19 -5.41 8.05
C LEU A 6 8.08 -6.25 8.68
N LYS A 7 8.05 -7.54 8.37
CA LYS A 7 7.05 -8.49 8.88
C LYS A 7 7.14 -8.59 10.40
N ARG A 8 8.34 -8.74 10.96
CA ARG A 8 8.60 -8.78 12.41
C ARG A 8 8.08 -7.54 13.11
N ARG A 9 8.42 -6.34 12.61
CA ARG A 9 7.94 -5.08 13.19
C ARG A 9 6.42 -4.96 13.19
N LEU A 10 5.77 -5.39 12.11
CA LEU A 10 4.30 -5.38 12.07
C LEU A 10 3.69 -6.44 12.99
N LEU A 11 4.31 -7.61 13.16
CA LEU A 11 3.86 -8.65 14.10
C LEU A 11 3.97 -8.20 15.56
N GLU A 12 5.07 -7.53 15.92
CA GLU A 12 5.27 -6.95 17.26
C GLU A 12 4.21 -5.87 17.56
N GLY A 13 3.75 -5.18 16.52
CA GLY A 13 2.80 -4.09 16.60
C GLY A 13 3.46 -2.78 16.98
N ILE A 14 2.87 -1.68 16.53
CA ILE A 14 3.40 -0.34 16.65
C ILE A 14 2.30 0.54 17.24
N ASP A 15 2.58 1.16 18.38
CA ASP A 15 1.63 2.06 19.04
C ASP A 15 1.69 3.44 18.37
N LEU A 16 0.55 3.90 17.89
CA LEU A 16 0.34 5.21 17.24
C LEU A 16 -0.64 6.04 18.08
N ARG A 17 -0.81 7.33 17.76
CA ARG A 17 -1.84 8.16 18.41
C ARG A 17 -3.26 7.61 18.23
N GLN A 18 -3.54 7.02 17.07
CA GLN A 18 -4.82 6.38 16.77
C GLN A 18 -4.98 5.02 17.46
N GLY A 19 -3.91 4.49 18.05
CA GLY A 19 -3.88 3.22 18.77
C GLY A 19 -2.91 2.21 18.14
N ARG A 20 -3.09 0.91 18.44
CA ARG A 20 -2.09 -0.12 18.09
C ARG A 20 -2.31 -0.69 16.70
N LEU A 21 -1.34 -0.50 15.82
CA LEU A 21 -1.29 -1.04 14.47
C LEU A 21 -0.45 -2.32 14.42
N TYR A 22 -0.97 -3.40 13.85
CA TYR A 22 -0.25 -4.68 13.81
C TYR A 22 -0.71 -5.61 12.69
N LEU A 23 0.15 -6.57 12.34
CA LEU A 23 -0.13 -7.66 11.42
C LEU A 23 -0.89 -8.77 12.16
N ALA A 24 -2.20 -8.83 11.96
CA ALA A 24 -3.08 -9.77 12.65
C ALA A 24 -3.06 -11.18 12.05
N LYS A 25 -2.82 -11.28 10.73
CA LYS A 25 -2.80 -12.56 10.02
C LYS A 25 -1.88 -12.51 8.81
N VAL A 26 -1.23 -13.63 8.56
CA VAL A 26 -0.47 -13.91 7.33
C VAL A 26 -1.04 -15.18 6.70
N SER A 27 -1.25 -15.16 5.40
CA SER A 27 -1.62 -16.35 4.63
C SER A 27 -0.88 -16.40 3.31
N GLN A 28 -0.60 -17.61 2.82
CA GLN A 28 0.03 -17.80 1.52
C GLN A 28 -0.82 -17.15 0.40
N GLY A 29 -0.14 -16.46 -0.51
CA GLY A 29 -0.72 -15.90 -1.72
C GLY A 29 -0.77 -16.89 -2.88
N ARG A 30 -0.94 -16.36 -4.10
CA ARG A 30 -1.04 -17.19 -5.30
C ARG A 30 0.29 -17.87 -5.67
N PHE A 31 1.40 -17.19 -5.41
CA PHE A 31 2.75 -17.66 -5.71
C PHE A 31 3.49 -18.02 -4.43
N LEU A 32 4.56 -18.81 -4.53
CA LEU A 32 5.39 -19.19 -3.40
C LEU A 32 5.97 -17.96 -2.68
N GLU A 33 6.37 -16.94 -3.44
CA GLU A 33 6.93 -15.69 -2.93
C GLU A 33 5.88 -14.62 -2.65
N GLU A 34 4.57 -14.98 -2.65
CA GLU A 34 3.47 -14.07 -2.34
C GLU A 34 2.85 -14.41 -0.98
N GLU A 35 2.63 -13.41 -0.14
CA GLU A 35 1.84 -13.51 1.09
C GLU A 35 0.71 -12.45 1.08
N ASN A 36 -0.39 -12.75 1.76
CA ASN A 36 -1.44 -11.78 2.08
C ASN A 36 -1.39 -11.45 3.57
N TYR A 37 -1.27 -10.16 3.88
CA TYR A 37 -1.25 -9.60 5.21
C TYR A 37 -2.59 -8.98 5.54
N THR A 38 -3.13 -9.32 6.70
CA THR A 38 -4.28 -8.63 7.30
C THR A 38 -3.77 -7.68 8.37
N ILE A 39 -3.84 -6.38 8.11
CA ILE A 39 -3.35 -5.35 9.04
C ILE A 39 -4.52 -4.80 9.84
N HIS A 40 -4.36 -4.73 11.15
CA HIS A 40 -5.36 -4.23 12.10
C HIS A 40 -4.90 -2.93 12.74
N LEU A 41 -5.89 -2.12 13.14
CA LEU A 41 -5.75 -0.99 14.06
C LEU A 41 -6.80 -1.16 15.16
N ASN A 42 -6.38 -1.18 16.42
CA ASN A 42 -7.28 -1.36 17.59
C ASN A 42 -8.20 -2.60 17.49
N GLY A 43 -7.66 -3.72 17.04
CA GLY A 43 -8.43 -4.96 16.93
C GLY A 43 -9.36 -5.05 15.71
N LYS A 44 -9.53 -3.96 14.97
CA LYS A 44 -10.32 -3.93 13.73
C LYS A 44 -9.42 -4.03 12.52
N ARG A 45 -9.87 -4.73 11.48
CA ARG A 45 -9.18 -4.79 10.18
C ARG A 45 -9.12 -3.39 9.57
N LEU A 46 -7.93 -2.93 9.22
CA LEU A 46 -7.67 -1.65 8.60
C LEU A 46 -7.53 -1.79 7.07
N LEU A 47 -6.72 -2.75 6.62
CA LEU A 47 -6.49 -3.02 5.20
C LEU A 47 -5.89 -4.41 4.98
N PHE A 48 -5.83 -4.84 3.74
CA PHE A 48 -4.99 -5.96 3.32
C PHE A 48 -3.76 -5.46 2.58
N ALA A 49 -2.63 -6.14 2.77
CA ALA A 49 -1.44 -5.95 1.95
C ALA A 49 -1.09 -7.28 1.26
N LYS A 50 -1.15 -7.32 -0.06
CA LYS A 50 -0.60 -8.43 -0.85
C LYS A 50 0.85 -8.12 -1.16
N VAL A 51 1.76 -8.91 -0.63
CA VAL A 51 3.21 -8.71 -0.76
C VAL A 51 3.79 -9.80 -1.64
N PHE A 52 4.62 -9.41 -2.61
CA PHE A 52 5.39 -10.34 -3.43
C PHE A 52 6.88 -10.01 -3.27
N TYR A 53 7.68 -10.97 -2.80
CA TYR A 53 9.07 -10.75 -2.42
C TYR A 53 10.07 -10.70 -3.59
N GLY A 54 9.57 -10.90 -4.82
CA GLY A 54 10.41 -11.01 -5.99
C GLY A 54 10.96 -12.41 -6.20
N ARG A 55 11.30 -12.70 -7.45
CA ARG A 55 11.99 -13.92 -7.86
C ARG A 55 13.09 -13.52 -8.84
N LYS A 56 14.29 -13.33 -8.30
CA LYS A 56 15.44 -12.84 -9.07
C LYS A 56 15.84 -13.83 -10.19
N PRO A 57 16.38 -13.32 -11.31
CA PRO A 57 16.52 -11.90 -11.66
C PRO A 57 15.24 -11.26 -12.23
N TYR A 58 14.26 -12.08 -12.62
CA TYR A 58 13.19 -11.71 -13.55
C TYR A 58 12.03 -10.93 -12.92
N TYR A 59 11.64 -11.27 -11.69
CA TYR A 59 10.48 -10.68 -11.04
C TYR A 59 10.92 -9.81 -9.86
N LYS A 60 10.60 -8.52 -9.94
CA LYS A 60 10.87 -7.57 -8.86
C LYS A 60 9.78 -7.66 -7.80
N GLU A 61 10.16 -7.31 -6.58
CA GLU A 61 9.27 -7.21 -5.45
C GLU A 61 8.24 -6.09 -5.63
N TRP A 62 7.02 -6.34 -5.16
CA TRP A 62 5.95 -5.36 -5.16
C TRP A 62 4.99 -5.61 -3.99
N VAL A 63 4.27 -4.56 -3.60
CA VAL A 63 3.20 -4.64 -2.61
C VAL A 63 1.96 -3.92 -3.10
N GLU A 64 0.79 -4.49 -2.81
CA GLU A 64 -0.51 -3.89 -3.07
C GLU A 64 -1.28 -3.72 -1.77
N LEU A 65 -1.71 -2.49 -1.46
CA LEU A 65 -2.60 -2.16 -0.34
C LEU A 65 -4.03 -2.00 -0.88
N PHE A 66 -4.98 -2.76 -0.34
CA PHE A 66 -6.36 -2.82 -0.84
C PHE A 66 -7.39 -3.15 0.25
N ASN A 67 -8.67 -2.97 -0.08
CA ASN A 67 -9.82 -2.92 0.83
C ASN A 67 -9.53 -2.01 2.03
N ILE A 68 -9.04 -0.81 1.76
CA ILE A 68 -8.58 0.12 2.79
C ILE A 68 -9.79 0.77 3.46
N GLU A 69 -9.89 0.72 4.79
CA GLU A 69 -10.94 1.41 5.55
C GLU A 69 -10.80 2.95 5.45
N GLU A 70 -11.92 3.68 5.43
CA GLU A 70 -11.94 5.14 5.26
C GLU A 70 -11.07 5.90 6.28
N GLY A 71 -10.99 5.40 7.52
CA GLY A 71 -10.19 6.01 8.59
C GLY A 71 -8.67 5.85 8.47
N PHE A 72 -8.17 5.29 7.36
CA PHE A 72 -6.75 5.12 7.11
C PHE A 72 -6.06 6.39 6.60
N PHE A 73 -6.67 7.06 5.62
CA PHE A 73 -6.03 8.14 4.88
C PHE A 73 -5.88 9.41 5.71
N ASP A 74 -4.77 10.12 5.47
CA ASP A 74 -4.38 11.32 6.21
C ASP A 74 -4.15 11.08 7.71
N THR A 75 -3.57 9.91 8.04
CA THR A 75 -3.27 9.53 9.42
C THR A 75 -1.82 9.06 9.59
N GLU A 76 -1.36 9.01 10.85
CA GLU A 76 -0.03 8.46 11.20
C GLU A 76 0.14 6.99 10.76
N ALA A 77 -0.97 6.24 10.67
CA ALA A 77 -0.96 4.84 10.21
C ALA A 77 -0.68 4.75 8.71
N GLU A 78 -1.20 5.71 7.93
CA GLU A 78 -0.86 5.83 6.51
C GLU A 78 0.63 6.11 6.33
N ASP A 79 1.12 7.16 6.99
CA ASP A 79 2.52 7.58 6.85
C ASP A 79 3.47 6.45 7.24
N LEU A 80 3.22 5.80 8.38
CA LEU A 80 4.03 4.69 8.86
C LEU A 80 4.00 3.50 7.90
N LEU A 81 2.83 3.06 7.44
CA LEU A 81 2.74 1.89 6.55
C LEU A 81 3.42 2.17 5.21
N LEU A 82 3.15 3.32 4.61
CA LEU A 82 3.80 3.70 3.35
C LEU A 82 5.31 3.76 3.51
N GLU A 83 5.80 4.34 4.61
CA GLU A 83 7.23 4.39 4.91
C GLU A 83 7.83 2.98 5.04
N LEU A 84 7.23 2.12 5.88
CA LEU A 84 7.71 0.75 6.11
C LEU A 84 7.79 -0.04 4.80
N PHE A 85 6.72 -0.05 4.02
CA PHE A 85 6.68 -0.75 2.74
C PHE A 85 7.67 -0.17 1.73
N SER A 86 7.82 1.15 1.69
CA SER A 86 8.77 1.79 0.77
C SER A 86 10.22 1.33 0.99
N ARG A 87 10.61 0.95 2.21
CA ARG A 87 11.98 0.52 2.49
C ARG A 87 12.35 -0.80 1.80
N CYS A 88 11.36 -1.67 1.54
CA CYS A 88 11.61 -3.00 1.01
C CYS A 88 11.07 -3.23 -0.40
N PHE A 89 10.06 -2.47 -0.84
CA PHE A 89 9.38 -2.72 -2.10
C PHE A 89 9.71 -1.65 -3.13
N ARG A 90 10.22 -2.07 -4.30
CA ARG A 90 10.47 -1.19 -5.43
C ARG A 90 9.19 -0.65 -6.08
N ARG A 91 8.10 -1.41 -6.01
CA ARG A 91 6.79 -1.05 -6.56
C ARG A 91 5.71 -1.16 -5.50
N ILE A 92 4.85 -0.15 -5.43
CA ILE A 92 3.68 -0.14 -4.57
C ILE A 92 2.43 0.19 -5.39
N PHE A 93 1.33 -0.49 -5.06
CA PHE A 93 -0.02 -0.16 -5.50
C PHE A 93 -0.83 0.19 -4.27
N VAL A 94 -1.56 1.30 -4.31
CA VAL A 94 -2.45 1.71 -3.22
C VAL A 94 -3.82 1.96 -3.80
N GLU A 95 -4.82 1.22 -3.34
CA GLU A 95 -6.21 1.48 -3.67
C GLU A 95 -6.65 2.82 -3.05
N TYR A 96 -7.20 3.72 -3.86
CA TYR A 96 -7.56 5.07 -3.41
C TYR A 96 -9.07 5.33 -3.41
N TYR A 97 -9.92 4.30 -3.58
CA TYR A 97 -11.38 4.45 -3.62
C TYR A 97 -11.94 5.19 -2.39
N ASN A 98 -11.42 4.86 -1.21
CA ASN A 98 -11.81 5.49 0.06
C ASN A 98 -10.96 6.72 0.42
N ASP A 99 -10.15 7.24 -0.51
CA ASP A 99 -9.45 8.53 -0.40
C ASP A 99 -10.16 9.56 -1.29
N PRO A 100 -11.12 10.33 -0.73
CA PRO A 100 -11.91 11.27 -1.52
C PRO A 100 -11.05 12.41 -2.10
N GLN A 101 -9.96 12.80 -1.44
CA GLN A 101 -9.10 13.87 -1.92
C GLN A 101 -8.32 13.41 -3.16
N THR A 102 -7.60 12.29 -3.07
CA THR A 102 -6.84 11.76 -4.22
C THR A 102 -7.77 11.45 -5.39
N THR A 103 -8.95 10.87 -5.12
CA THR A 103 -9.97 10.60 -6.15
C THR A 103 -10.41 11.88 -6.87
N LYS A 104 -10.67 12.96 -6.13
CA LYS A 104 -11.08 14.25 -6.71
C LYS A 104 -9.96 14.88 -7.54
N GLU A 105 -8.73 14.82 -7.06
CA GLU A 105 -7.55 15.35 -7.74
C GLU A 105 -7.31 14.62 -9.07
N LEU A 106 -7.34 13.29 -9.07
CA LEU A 106 -7.18 12.47 -10.29
C LEU A 106 -8.30 12.72 -11.31
N LYS A 107 -9.56 12.80 -10.86
CA LYS A 107 -10.70 13.16 -11.74
C LYS A 107 -10.56 14.56 -12.35
N SER A 108 -9.84 15.44 -11.67
CA SER A 108 -9.52 16.80 -12.12
C SER A 108 -8.23 16.84 -12.95
N SER A 109 -7.72 15.69 -13.41
CA SER A 109 -6.50 15.55 -14.21
C SER A 109 -5.22 16.08 -13.52
N ILE A 110 -5.20 16.16 -12.19
CA ILE A 110 -3.96 16.41 -11.46
C ILE A 110 -3.01 15.24 -11.72
N PRO A 111 -1.74 15.50 -12.06
CA PRO A 111 -0.78 14.43 -12.30
C PRO A 111 -0.70 13.46 -11.10
N PRO A 112 -0.61 12.14 -11.32
CA PRO A 112 -0.68 11.16 -10.24
C PRO A 112 0.30 11.42 -9.09
N GLN A 113 1.54 11.84 -9.40
CA GLN A 113 2.59 12.20 -8.45
C GLN A 113 2.36 13.53 -7.69
N GLU A 114 1.39 14.34 -8.11
CA GLU A 114 1.04 15.63 -7.51
C GLU A 114 -0.22 15.58 -6.63
N THR A 115 -0.91 14.44 -6.63
CA THR A 115 -2.04 14.16 -5.72
C THR A 115 -1.56 14.07 -4.27
N ARG A 116 -2.49 14.09 -3.31
CA ARG A 116 -2.24 13.90 -1.87
C ARG A 116 -1.43 12.62 -1.62
N LEU A 117 -1.94 11.48 -2.09
CA LEU A 117 -1.27 10.18 -1.97
C LEU A 117 0.03 10.12 -2.78
N GLY A 118 0.02 10.66 -4.00
CA GLY A 118 1.19 10.69 -4.87
C GLY A 118 2.36 11.46 -4.28
N LYS A 119 2.10 12.61 -3.64
CA LYS A 119 3.11 13.41 -2.94
C LYS A 119 3.76 12.65 -1.79
N LYS A 120 2.99 11.88 -1.02
CA LYS A 120 3.53 11.01 0.04
C LYS A 120 4.44 9.92 -0.52
N LEU A 121 4.03 9.26 -1.59
CA LEU A 121 4.87 8.25 -2.25
C LEU A 121 6.12 8.91 -2.89
N LYS A 122 6.00 10.10 -3.46
CA LYS A 122 7.12 10.84 -4.05
C LYS A 122 8.15 11.23 -2.99
N SER A 123 7.73 11.66 -1.80
CA SER A 123 8.66 11.98 -0.69
C SER A 123 9.39 10.74 -0.17
N LEU A 124 8.79 9.55 -0.32
CA LEU A 124 9.42 8.25 -0.05
C LEU A 124 10.32 7.78 -1.21
N GLY A 125 10.60 8.61 -2.22
CA GLY A 125 11.57 8.33 -3.28
C GLY A 125 11.03 7.51 -4.45
N TYR A 126 9.71 7.29 -4.55
CA TYR A 126 9.13 6.77 -5.79
C TYR A 126 9.15 7.85 -6.88
N THR A 127 9.41 7.46 -8.12
CA THR A 127 9.66 8.41 -9.23
C THR A 127 8.77 8.18 -10.44
N TYR A 128 8.34 6.95 -10.69
CA TYR A 128 7.42 6.62 -11.77
C TYR A 128 6.03 6.34 -11.21
N PHE A 129 5.01 6.99 -11.75
CA PHE A 129 3.64 6.91 -11.25
C PHE A 129 2.67 6.58 -12.38
N ARG A 130 1.65 5.79 -12.04
CA ARG A 130 0.56 5.45 -12.95
C ARG A 130 -0.75 5.38 -12.18
N ASP A 131 -1.74 6.09 -12.67
CA ASP A 131 -3.12 5.94 -12.22
C ASP A 131 -3.80 4.79 -12.98
N TRP A 132 -4.33 3.83 -12.24
CA TRP A 132 -5.16 2.74 -12.75
C TRP A 132 -6.62 3.03 -12.41
N TYR A 133 -7.21 3.88 -13.24
CA TYR A 133 -8.64 4.12 -13.28
C TYR A 133 -9.27 3.31 -14.43
N TYR A 134 -10.27 2.48 -14.12
CA TYR A 134 -11.08 1.78 -15.13
C TYR A 134 -12.44 2.47 -15.25
N PRO A 135 -12.74 3.15 -16.38
CA PRO A 135 -13.96 3.91 -16.52
C PRO A 135 -15.24 3.08 -16.50
N GLU A 136 -15.29 1.90 -17.10
CA GLU A 136 -16.52 1.10 -17.23
C GLU A 136 -16.22 -0.38 -17.47
N GLY A 137 -15.90 -1.15 -16.42
CA GLY A 137 -15.67 -2.59 -16.60
C GLY A 137 -15.33 -3.32 -15.31
N TRP A 138 -16.22 -4.22 -14.90
CA TRP A 138 -16.20 -5.08 -13.71
C TRP A 138 -15.06 -6.13 -13.70
N MET A 139 -13.93 -5.89 -14.36
CA MET A 139 -12.81 -6.82 -14.41
C MET A 139 -11.72 -6.43 -13.40
N GLU A 140 -11.86 -7.03 -12.22
CA GLU A 140 -10.81 -7.33 -11.22
C GLU A 140 -9.82 -6.20 -10.88
N GLY A 141 -10.25 -5.30 -9.98
CA GLY A 141 -9.37 -4.43 -9.21
C GLY A 141 -9.96 -3.04 -9.00
N GLY A 142 -9.96 -2.57 -7.75
CA GLY A 142 -10.35 -1.20 -7.44
C GLY A 142 -9.37 -0.16 -8.00
N TYR A 143 -9.76 1.10 -7.91
CA TYR A 143 -8.96 2.24 -8.36
C TYR A 143 -7.62 2.30 -7.62
N LYS A 144 -6.50 2.18 -8.36
CA LYS A 144 -5.16 2.05 -7.76
C LYS A 144 -4.19 3.08 -8.28
N LEU A 145 -3.43 3.67 -7.36
CA LEU A 145 -2.26 4.47 -7.68
C LEU A 145 -1.03 3.57 -7.59
N GLN A 146 -0.34 3.37 -8.71
CA GLN A 146 0.94 2.68 -8.76
C GLN A 146 2.09 3.67 -8.66
N ALA A 147 3.11 3.33 -7.87
CA ALA A 147 4.37 4.07 -7.81
C ALA A 147 5.58 3.11 -7.82
N GLU A 148 6.65 3.50 -8.52
CA GLU A 148 7.87 2.69 -8.70
C GLU A 148 9.16 3.50 -8.50
N ARG A 149 10.17 2.84 -7.93
CA ARG A 149 11.57 3.30 -7.88
C ARG A 149 12.35 2.75 -9.07
N LEU A 150 13.29 3.54 -9.57
CA LEU A 150 14.23 3.16 -10.63
C LEU A 150 15.27 2.14 -10.14
#